data_AF-A0A436E2F3-F1
#
_entry.id   AF-A0A436E2F3-F1
#
_cell.length_a   1.000
_cell.length_b   1.000
_cell.length_c   1.000
_cell.angle_alpha   90.00
_cell.angle_beta   90.00
_cell.angle_gamma   90.00
#
_symmetry.space_group_name_H-M   'P 1'
#
loop_
_entity.id
_entity.type
_entity.pdbx_description
1 polymer ?
#
loop_
_entity_poly.entity_id
_entity_poly.type
_entity_poly.pdbx_seq_one_letter_code
_entity_poly.pdbx_strand_id
1 'polypeptide(L)' 'MPDVKWAMKAREFINCNCAYGCPCQFNAMPTYGFCQAVAGMEIE' A
#
# COMPACT_ATOMS: atom_id res chain seq x y z
N MET A 1 -15.83 -16.01 24.83
CA MET A 1 -14.69 -15.27 24.26
C MET A 1 -15.11 -13.82 24.18
N PRO A 2 -14.39 -12.85 24.78
CA PRO A 2 -14.78 -11.45 24.66
C PRO A 2 -14.55 -11.02 23.20
N ASP A 3 -15.64 -10.64 22.54
CA ASP A 3 -15.64 -10.11 21.16
C ASP A 3 -15.14 -8.66 21.20
N VAL A 4 -13.81 -8.49 21.33
CA VAL A 4 -13.19 -7.17 21.32
C VAL A 4 -13.05 -6.71 19.87
N LYS A 5 -13.94 -5.81 19.46
CA LYS A 5 -13.88 -5.14 18.16
C LYS A 5 -13.01 -3.88 18.26
N TRP A 6 -11.79 -3.95 17.75
CA TRP A 6 -10.89 -2.80 17.62
C TRP A 6 -10.75 -2.42 16.14
N ALA A 7 -10.46 -1.14 15.89
CA ALA A 7 -10.15 -0.62 14.55
C ALA A 7 -9.07 0.46 14.66
N MET A 8 -8.30 0.65 13.59
CA MET A 8 -7.31 1.73 13.46
C MET A 8 -7.63 2.55 12.21
N LYS A 9 -7.48 3.86 12.32
CA LYS A 9 -7.55 4.79 11.20
C LYS A 9 -6.16 5.38 10.96
N ALA A 10 -5.75 5.40 9.71
CA ALA A 10 -4.46 5.95 9.32
C ALA A 10 -4.56 6.59 7.95
N ARG A 11 -3.71 7.59 7.71
CA ARG A 11 -3.44 8.12 6.38
C ARG A 11 -2.28 7.35 5.77
N GLU A 12 -2.53 6.71 4.64
CA GLU A 12 -1.52 5.96 3.90
C GLU A 12 -0.85 6.82 2.82
N PHE A 13 0.46 6.69 2.70
CA PHE A 13 1.24 7.18 1.57
C PHE A 13 2.01 6.03 0.95
N ILE A 14 1.88 5.86 -0.36
CA ILE A 14 2.63 4.87 -1.13
C ILE A 14 3.27 5.52 -2.35
N ASN A 15 4.53 5.18 -2.60
CA ASN A 15 5.25 5.55 -3.81
C ASN A 15 6.01 4.35 -4.35
N CYS A 16 6.04 4.21 -5.67
CA CYS A 16 6.75 3.14 -6.35
C CYS A 16 7.54 3.68 -7.54
N ASN A 17 8.52 2.91 -7.99
CA ASN A 17 9.32 3.21 -9.18
C ASN A 17 8.65 2.81 -10.50
N CYS A 18 7.39 2.35 -10.48
CA CYS A 18 6.63 1.89 -11.64
C CYS A 18 5.79 3.01 -12.26
N ALA A 19 5.03 2.68 -13.30
CA ALA A 19 4.06 3.60 -13.91
C ALA A 19 3.11 4.21 -12.87
N TYR A 20 2.56 5.38 -13.19
CA TYR A 20 1.62 6.09 -12.34
C TYR A 20 0.49 5.18 -11.84
N GLY A 21 0.13 5.33 -10.57
CA GLY A 21 -0.85 4.49 -9.90
C GLY A 21 -0.31 3.15 -9.42
N CYS A 22 1.00 2.90 -9.48
CA CYS A 22 1.63 1.69 -8.94
C CYS A 22 0.91 0.40 -9.35
N PRO A 23 0.90 0.06 -10.66
CA PRO A 23 0.09 -1.04 -11.20
C PRO A 23 0.27 -2.37 -10.45
N CYS A 24 1.46 -2.63 -9.92
CA CYS A 24 1.74 -3.82 -9.12
C CYS A 24 0.88 -3.95 -7.85
N GLN A 25 0.49 -2.83 -7.22
CA GLN A 25 -0.42 -2.83 -6.07
C GLN A 25 -1.82 -3.36 -6.46
N PHE A 26 -2.19 -3.20 -7.74
CA PHE A 26 -3.47 -3.61 -8.30
C PHE A 26 -3.35 -4.85 -9.18
N ASN A 27 -2.35 -5.71 -8.93
CA ASN A 27 -2.09 -6.97 -9.63
C ASN A 27 -1.80 -6.82 -11.14
N ALA A 28 -1.40 -5.64 -11.61
CA ALA A 28 -0.92 -5.46 -12.98
C ALA A 28 0.60 -5.68 -13.07
N MET A 29 1.07 -5.97 -14.28
CA MET A 29 2.49 -6.27 -14.53
C MET A 29 3.41 -5.10 -14.16
N PRO A 30 4.61 -5.37 -13.65
CA PRO A 30 5.62 -4.35 -13.41
C PRO A 30 6.11 -3.72 -14.71
N THR A 31 6.36 -2.41 -14.69
CA THR A 31 6.78 -1.65 -15.88
C THR A 31 8.15 -2.08 -16.40
N TYR A 32 9.08 -2.43 -15.50
CA TYR A 32 10.48 -2.75 -15.83
C TYR A 32 10.87 -4.18 -15.44
N GLY A 33 9.91 -5.11 -15.39
CA GLY A 33 10.10 -6.50 -14.99
C GLY A 33 10.15 -6.73 -13.47
N PHE A 34 10.50 -5.71 -12.67
CA PHE A 34 10.35 -5.69 -11.23
C PHE A 34 9.86 -4.31 -10.74
N CYS A 35 9.29 -4.24 -9.54
CA CYS A 35 8.84 -2.99 -8.92
C CYS A 35 9.38 -2.89 -7.49
N GLN A 36 9.74 -1.68 -7.09
CA GLN A 36 10.09 -1.34 -5.71
C GLN A 36 9.14 -0.25 -5.24
N ALA A 37 8.69 -0.39 -3.99
CA ALA A 37 7.77 0.56 -3.37
C ALA A 37 8.23 0.91 -1.96
N VAL A 38 7.91 2.12 -1.54
CA VAL A 38 7.96 2.57 -0.16
C VAL A 38 6.55 2.95 0.28
N ALA A 39 6.15 2.49 1.45
CA ALA A 39 4.85 2.78 2.04
C ALA A 39 5.05 3.31 3.46
N GLY A 40 4.22 4.27 3.84
CA GLY A 40 4.15 4.84 5.18
C GLY A 40 2.70 5.03 5.60
N MET A 41 2.43 4.82 6.89
CA MET A 41 1.12 5.04 7.47
C MET A 41 1.26 5.97 8.67
N GLU A 42 0.49 7.05 8.68
CA GLU A 42 0.35 7.95 9.81
C GLU A 42 -0.95 7.62 10.54
N ILE A 43 -0.84 7.07 11.75
CA ILE A 43 -1.99 6.68 12.58
C ILE A 43 -2.59 7.95 13.20
N GLU A 44 -3.93 8.06 13.18
CA GLU A 44 -4.69 9.12 13.84
C GLU A 44 -4.94 8.85 15.34
#